data_AF-G7EA45-F1
#
_entry.id   AF-G7EA45-F1
#
_cell.length_a   1.000
_cell.length_b   1.000
_cell.length_c   1.000
_cell.angle_alpha   90.00
_cell.angle_beta   90.00
_cell.angle_gamma   90.00
#
_symmetry.space_group_name_H-M   'P 1'
#
loop_
_entity.id
_entity.type
_entity.pdbx_description
1 polymer ?
#
loop_
_entity_poly.entity_id
_entity_poly.type
_entity_poly.pdbx_seq_one_letter_code
_entity_poly.pdbx_strand_id
1 'polypeptide(L)'
;MFSQATKDKLSQSGWTSWLPQTIYTQLFLLTTLLESTIDIGIEAALLDTFEGLHGLVSGSDPVSERSALPVYLSIFVLAHIFQVALSIDAIQNKNTIQIIGLCLFNALFLLYAIIQIQEIRQAFTSINKQLNVLINVIPIVISVTEIIFLSLSWKLYREFGWQVYKQIGADRRVKKMFLHYQVFICILKFDYFFFVCFSLQFVLLVLNQGDIERWLTLAAAPLTLAVLVSAYYAVRNEVRWLMTAFIGWCVVGGAYFTFKLYRIYQGKAGAYHLVFKSLTVFSAFSLVLLCATFAVAIICLGNFDRGLKQHMTSRKPVADKTELDGRFNHLGSSISIGRMSID
;
A
#
# COMPACT_ATOMS: atom_id res chain seq x y z
N MET A 1 17.73 36.26 21.07
CA MET A 1 18.09 35.19 20.11
C MET A 1 17.35 33.86 20.34
N PHE A 2 17.05 33.45 21.59
CA PHE A 2 16.28 32.23 21.87
C PHE A 2 14.77 32.29 21.54
N SER A 3 14.18 33.48 21.38
CA SER A 3 12.73 33.64 21.11
C SER A 3 12.33 33.43 19.64
N GLN A 4 13.24 33.65 18.69
CA GLN A 4 12.99 33.40 17.26
C GLN A 4 13.03 31.89 16.92
N ALA A 5 13.96 31.13 17.51
CA ALA A 5 14.04 29.68 17.31
C ALA A 5 12.80 28.92 17.83
N THR A 6 12.12 29.45 18.85
CA THR A 6 10.84 28.90 19.35
C THR A 6 9.67 29.30 18.47
N LYS A 7 9.66 30.52 17.92
CA LYS A 7 8.65 30.97 16.95
C LYS A 7 8.74 30.22 15.62
N ASP A 8 9.93 29.89 15.14
CA ASP A 8 10.11 29.07 13.94
C ASP A 8 9.64 27.63 14.14
N LYS A 9 9.80 27.07 15.36
CA LYS A 9 9.25 25.75 15.72
C LYS A 9 7.73 25.76 15.92
N LEU A 10 7.15 26.87 16.38
CA LEU A 10 5.70 27.01 16.59
C LEU A 10 4.95 27.39 15.28
N SER A 11 5.65 27.98 14.31
CA SER A 11 5.12 28.28 12.95
C SER A 11 5.09 27.05 12.04
N GLN A 12 5.89 26.01 12.33
CA GLN A 12 5.79 24.68 11.71
C GLN A 12 4.62 23.84 12.27
N SER A 13 3.50 24.51 12.54
CA SER A 13 2.27 23.94 13.08
C SER A 13 1.48 23.22 11.97
N GLY A 14 1.31 21.91 12.16
CA GLY A 14 0.25 21.07 11.58
C GLY A 14 0.40 20.62 10.13
N TRP A 15 0.76 21.53 9.22
CA TRP A 15 0.66 21.28 7.77
C TRP A 15 2.02 21.07 7.09
N THR A 16 3.07 21.76 7.54
CA THR A 16 4.42 21.62 6.96
C THR A 16 5.18 20.39 7.45
N SER A 17 4.71 19.71 8.51
CA SER A 17 5.26 18.43 8.95
C SER A 17 4.95 17.26 8.00
N TRP A 18 4.01 17.45 7.07
CA TRP A 18 3.63 16.47 6.05
C TRP A 18 4.50 16.58 4.79
N LEU A 19 5.22 17.69 4.61
CA LEU A 19 6.02 17.93 3.42
C LEU A 19 7.39 17.24 3.51
N PRO A 20 7.92 16.76 2.38
CA PRO A 20 9.11 15.93 2.37
C PRO A 20 10.34 16.82 2.65
N GLN A 21 11.09 16.49 3.70
CA GLN A 21 12.18 17.34 4.20
C GLN A 21 13.46 17.26 3.35
N THR A 22 13.61 16.22 2.53
CA THR A 22 14.79 16.02 1.71
C THR A 22 14.45 15.95 0.23
N ILE A 23 15.37 16.44 -0.61
CA ILE A 23 15.19 16.50 -2.07
C ILE A 23 14.82 15.12 -2.63
N TYR A 24 15.39 14.03 -2.12
CA TYR A 24 15.08 12.67 -2.58
C TYR A 24 13.64 12.25 -2.26
N THR A 25 13.12 12.59 -1.09
CA THR A 25 11.72 12.34 -0.74
C THR A 25 10.75 13.16 -1.59
N GLN A 26 11.10 14.41 -1.92
CA GLN A 26 10.32 15.27 -2.81
C GLN A 26 10.30 14.71 -4.23
N LEU A 27 11.48 14.35 -4.77
CA LEU A 27 11.60 13.78 -6.10
C LEU A 27 10.84 12.46 -6.22
N PHE A 28 10.89 11.58 -5.21
CA PHE A 28 10.16 10.32 -5.24
C PHE A 28 8.64 10.53 -5.30
N LEU A 29 8.10 11.46 -4.51
CA LEU A 29 6.67 11.81 -4.56
C LEU A 29 6.29 12.49 -5.86
N LEU A 30 7.13 13.41 -6.35
CA LEU A 30 6.90 14.08 -7.63
C LEU A 30 6.85 13.06 -8.76
N THR A 31 7.81 12.13 -8.82
CA THR A 31 7.82 11.04 -9.81
C THR A 31 6.56 10.21 -9.71
N THR A 32 6.17 9.79 -8.49
CA THR A 32 4.95 8.99 -8.27
C THR A 32 3.68 9.71 -8.76
N LEU A 33 3.56 11.01 -8.45
CA LEU A 33 2.42 11.83 -8.84
C LEU A 33 2.39 12.07 -10.35
N LEU A 34 3.54 12.36 -10.97
CA LEU A 34 3.64 12.59 -12.40
C LEU A 34 3.28 11.34 -13.19
N GLU A 35 3.87 10.19 -12.84
CA GLU A 35 3.54 8.90 -13.44
C GLU A 35 2.05 8.60 -13.32
N SER A 36 1.52 8.65 -12.09
CA SER A 36 0.10 8.36 -11.86
C SER A 36 -0.83 9.30 -12.62
N THR A 37 -0.45 10.58 -12.76
CA THR A 37 -1.26 11.55 -13.53
C THR A 37 -1.22 11.26 -15.02
N ILE A 38 -0.03 10.93 -15.56
CA ILE A 38 0.15 10.61 -16.97
C ILE A 38 -0.61 9.33 -17.31
N ASP A 39 -0.44 8.27 -16.53
CA ASP A 39 -1.05 6.97 -16.80
C ASP A 39 -2.57 7.02 -16.62
N ILE A 40 -3.09 7.67 -15.57
CA ILE A 40 -4.54 7.87 -15.42
C ILE A 40 -5.10 8.71 -16.59
N GLY A 41 -4.37 9.72 -17.05
CA GLY A 41 -4.78 10.53 -18.21
C GLY A 41 -4.83 9.72 -19.50
N ILE A 42 -3.85 8.83 -19.70
CA ILE A 42 -3.81 7.90 -20.82
C ILE A 42 -4.98 6.90 -20.74
N GLU A 43 -5.24 6.32 -19.57
CA GLU A 43 -6.38 5.41 -19.33
C GLU A 43 -7.73 6.07 -19.61
N ALA A 44 -7.90 7.32 -19.19
CA ALA A 44 -9.11 8.10 -19.48
C ALA A 44 -9.30 8.33 -20.99
N ALA A 45 -8.23 8.67 -21.71
CA ALA A 45 -8.28 8.80 -23.17
C ALA A 45 -8.57 7.47 -23.88
N LEU A 46 -8.14 6.35 -23.28
CA LEU A 46 -8.38 5.00 -23.81
C LEU A 46 -9.85 4.63 -23.65
N LEU A 47 -10.44 4.94 -22.50
CA LEU A 47 -11.87 4.76 -22.25
C LEU A 47 -12.73 5.61 -23.20
N ASP A 48 -12.40 6.89 -23.39
CA ASP A 48 -13.11 7.77 -24.32
C ASP A 48 -13.03 7.26 -25.77
N THR A 49 -11.84 6.83 -26.20
CA THR A 49 -11.65 6.23 -27.53
C THR A 49 -12.49 4.95 -27.69
N PHE A 50 -12.59 4.13 -26.64
CA PHE A 50 -13.42 2.92 -26.64
C PHE A 50 -14.91 3.25 -26.73
N GLU A 51 -15.41 4.19 -25.94
CA GLU A 51 -16.81 4.62 -25.97
C GLU A 51 -17.18 5.26 -27.32
N GLY A 52 -16.27 6.05 -27.90
CA GLY A 52 -16.45 6.64 -29.23
C GLY A 52 -16.49 5.61 -30.36
N LEU A 53 -15.66 4.56 -30.31
CA LEU A 53 -15.72 3.42 -31.22
C LEU A 53 -17.02 2.62 -31.03
N HIS A 54 -17.50 2.49 -29.80
CA HIS A 54 -18.71 1.76 -29.46
C HIS A 54 -19.98 2.47 -29.95
N GLY A 55 -20.05 3.80 -29.83
CA GLY A 55 -21.18 4.59 -30.32
C GLY A 55 -21.44 4.45 -31.84
N LEU A 56 -20.40 4.09 -32.61
CA LEU A 56 -20.47 3.91 -34.06
C LEU A 56 -20.82 2.47 -34.49
N VAL A 57 -20.67 1.48 -33.61
CA VAL A 57 -20.88 0.04 -33.88
C VAL A 57 -22.08 -0.47 -33.08
N SER A 58 -23.26 0.11 -33.34
CA SER A 58 -24.54 -0.34 -32.74
C SER A 58 -25.14 -1.57 -33.43
N GLY A 59 -24.32 -2.56 -33.79
CA GLY A 59 -24.77 -3.76 -34.50
C GLY A 59 -24.04 -5.03 -34.06
N SER A 60 -24.79 -5.95 -33.44
CA SER A 60 -24.67 -7.41 -33.60
C SER A 60 -23.49 -8.24 -33.04
N ASP A 61 -22.81 -7.85 -31.94
CA ASP A 61 -21.86 -8.76 -31.25
C ASP A 61 -22.27 -9.05 -29.79
N PRO A 62 -21.94 -10.24 -29.25
CA PRO A 62 -22.45 -10.69 -27.96
C PRO A 62 -21.92 -9.88 -26.77
N VAL A 63 -22.79 -9.71 -25.78
CA VAL A 63 -22.70 -8.82 -24.61
C VAL A 63 -21.50 -9.10 -23.66
N SER A 64 -20.82 -10.25 -23.78
CA SER A 64 -19.81 -10.70 -22.79
C SER A 64 -18.39 -10.15 -22.97
N GLU A 65 -17.93 -9.82 -24.18
CA GLU A 65 -16.59 -9.21 -24.36
C GLU A 65 -16.62 -7.68 -24.18
N ARG A 66 -17.81 -7.08 -24.32
CA ARG A 66 -18.08 -5.64 -24.26
C ARG A 66 -17.94 -5.01 -22.86
N SER A 67 -17.89 -5.81 -21.79
CA SER A 67 -17.95 -5.33 -20.40
C SER A 67 -16.63 -5.40 -19.62
N ALA A 68 -15.56 -6.00 -20.18
CA ALA A 68 -14.34 -6.26 -19.41
C ALA A 68 -13.35 -5.08 -19.41
N LEU A 69 -13.24 -4.37 -20.53
CA LEU A 69 -12.27 -3.28 -20.69
C LEU A 69 -12.42 -2.19 -19.61
N PRO A 70 -13.60 -1.60 -19.35
CA PRO A 70 -13.73 -0.56 -18.33
C PRO A 70 -13.31 -1.01 -16.94
N VAL A 71 -13.51 -2.30 -16.61
CA VAL A 71 -13.08 -2.87 -15.32
C VAL A 71 -11.55 -2.90 -15.25
N TYR A 72 -10.87 -3.32 -16.32
CA TYR A 72 -9.41 -3.32 -16.37
C TYR A 72 -8.81 -1.92 -16.23
N LEU A 73 -9.37 -0.92 -16.92
CA LEU A 73 -8.93 0.48 -16.79
C LEU A 73 -9.18 1.00 -15.37
N SER A 74 -10.36 0.72 -14.81
CA SER A 74 -10.72 1.13 -13.45
C SER A 74 -9.78 0.56 -12.39
N ILE A 75 -9.35 -0.69 -12.54
CA ILE A 75 -8.39 -1.33 -11.62
C ILE A 75 -7.02 -0.68 -11.76
N PHE A 76 -6.61 -0.33 -12.98
CA PHE A 76 -5.33 0.35 -13.19
C PHE A 76 -5.32 1.74 -12.56
N VAL A 77 -6.40 2.49 -12.69
CA VAL A 77 -6.60 3.78 -12.00
C VAL A 77 -6.59 3.60 -10.48
N LEU A 78 -7.32 2.61 -9.96
CA LEU A 78 -7.31 2.29 -8.52
C LEU A 78 -5.91 1.96 -8.01
N ALA A 79 -5.12 1.25 -8.81
CA ALA A 79 -3.74 0.88 -8.49
C ALA A 79 -2.84 2.11 -8.37
N HIS A 80 -2.94 3.07 -9.30
CA HIS A 80 -2.18 4.32 -9.25
C HIS A 80 -2.55 5.18 -8.03
N ILE A 81 -3.83 5.29 -7.71
CA ILE A 81 -4.29 5.98 -6.50
C ILE A 81 -3.69 5.32 -5.25
N PHE A 82 -3.69 3.98 -5.22
CA PHE A 82 -3.09 3.23 -4.12
C PHE A 82 -1.57 3.41 -4.03
N GLN A 83 -0.85 3.44 -5.16
CA GLN A 83 0.58 3.73 -5.23
C GLN A 83 0.90 5.11 -4.67
N VAL A 84 0.14 6.15 -5.04
CA VAL A 84 0.28 7.50 -4.47
C VAL A 84 0.06 7.47 -2.96
N ALA A 85 -1.02 6.86 -2.48
CA ALA A 85 -1.32 6.77 -1.05
C ALA A 85 -0.20 6.06 -0.27
N LEU A 86 0.31 4.94 -0.79
CA LEU A 86 1.41 4.20 -0.18
C LEU A 86 2.74 4.94 -0.23
N SER A 87 3.02 5.73 -1.27
CA SER A 87 4.23 6.55 -1.36
C SER A 87 4.29 7.61 -0.27
N ILE A 88 3.15 8.28 -0.01
CA ILE A 88 3.01 9.27 1.05
C ILE A 88 3.23 8.60 2.41
N ASP A 89 2.54 7.48 2.65
CA ASP A 89 2.68 6.73 3.91
C ASP A 89 4.12 6.24 4.13
N ALA A 90 4.78 5.72 3.08
CA ALA A 90 6.15 5.20 3.18
C ALA A 90 7.14 6.29 3.61
N ILE A 91 6.98 7.51 3.11
CA ILE A 91 7.84 8.66 3.45
C ILE A 91 7.55 9.16 4.86
N GLN A 92 6.27 9.31 5.23
CA GLN A 92 5.88 9.76 6.56
C GLN A 92 6.35 8.82 7.67
N ASN A 93 6.23 7.53 7.42
CA ASN A 93 6.67 6.50 8.36
C ASN A 93 8.16 6.16 8.23
N LYS A 94 8.88 6.75 7.27
CA LYS A 94 10.28 6.44 6.94
C LYS A 94 10.48 4.93 6.77
N ASN A 95 9.50 4.30 6.15
CA ASN A 95 9.42 2.85 6.01
C ASN A 95 10.13 2.43 4.72
N THR A 96 11.41 2.10 4.85
CA THR A 96 12.25 1.66 3.74
C THR A 96 11.71 0.41 3.04
N ILE A 97 11.10 -0.52 3.78
CA ILE A 97 10.54 -1.74 3.20
C ILE A 97 9.35 -1.44 2.31
N GLN A 98 8.56 -0.42 2.66
CA GLN A 98 7.45 0.02 1.83
C GLN A 98 7.90 0.74 0.56
N ILE A 99 9.03 1.45 0.59
CA ILE A 99 9.65 2.02 -0.61
C ILE A 99 10.10 0.91 -1.58
N ILE A 100 10.71 -0.16 -1.07
CA ILE A 100 11.07 -1.33 -1.89
C ILE A 100 9.80 -2.00 -2.44
N GLY A 101 8.76 -2.13 -1.61
CA GLY A 101 7.46 -2.64 -2.04
C GLY A 101 6.82 -1.81 -3.14
N LEU A 102 6.96 -0.48 -3.11
CA LEU A 102 6.48 0.43 -4.16
C LEU A 102 7.24 0.24 -5.49
N CYS A 103 8.56 0.02 -5.46
CA CYS A 103 9.29 -0.33 -6.68
C CYS A 103 8.79 -1.65 -7.27
N LEU A 104 8.62 -2.69 -6.43
CA LEU A 104 8.06 -3.95 -6.88
C LEU A 104 6.64 -3.77 -7.45
N PHE A 105 5.82 -2.94 -6.81
CA PHE A 105 4.46 -2.66 -7.25
C PHE A 105 4.43 -1.94 -8.60
N ASN A 106 5.35 -1.01 -8.84
CA ASN A 106 5.50 -0.33 -10.11
C ASN A 106 5.96 -1.28 -11.23
N ALA A 107 6.85 -2.23 -10.94
CA ALA A 107 7.14 -3.34 -11.86
C ALA A 107 5.91 -4.22 -12.17
N LEU A 108 4.97 -4.35 -11.23
CA LEU A 108 3.69 -5.03 -11.48
C LEU A 108 2.75 -4.21 -12.38
N PHE A 109 2.82 -2.87 -12.38
CA PHE A 109 2.12 -2.06 -13.38
C PHE A 109 2.63 -2.35 -14.78
N LEU A 110 3.93 -2.51 -14.96
CA LEU A 110 4.50 -2.88 -16.26
C LEU A 110 3.98 -4.24 -16.72
N LEU A 111 3.95 -5.24 -15.83
CA LEU A 111 3.38 -6.56 -16.13
C LEU A 111 1.90 -6.45 -16.50
N TYR A 112 1.13 -5.66 -15.76
CA TYR A 112 -0.29 -5.46 -16.02
C TYR A 112 -0.54 -4.75 -17.35
N ALA A 113 0.21 -3.69 -17.66
CA ALA A 113 0.13 -2.98 -18.94
C ALA A 113 0.39 -3.93 -20.13
N ILE A 114 1.36 -4.84 -20.01
CA ILE A 114 1.62 -5.86 -21.05
C ILE A 114 0.41 -6.79 -21.24
N ILE A 115 -0.22 -7.24 -20.14
CA ILE A 115 -1.41 -8.10 -20.20
C ILE A 115 -2.59 -7.34 -20.82
N GLN A 116 -2.81 -6.10 -20.38
CA GLN A 116 -3.86 -5.21 -20.85
C GLN A 116 -3.75 -4.96 -22.37
N ILE A 117 -2.54 -4.76 -22.92
CA ILE A 117 -2.32 -4.66 -24.37
C ILE A 117 -2.83 -5.90 -25.10
N GLN A 118 -2.54 -7.09 -24.57
CA GLN A 118 -2.98 -8.33 -25.20
C GLN A 118 -4.49 -8.50 -25.14
N GLU A 119 -5.13 -8.12 -24.02
CA GLU A 119 -6.58 -8.20 -23.83
C GLU A 119 -7.31 -7.20 -24.72
N ILE A 120 -6.82 -5.96 -24.81
CA ILE A 120 -7.35 -4.94 -25.74
C ILE A 120 -7.20 -5.42 -27.19
N ARG A 121 -6.04 -5.93 -27.61
CA ARG A 121 -5.85 -6.38 -28.99
C ARG A 121 -6.75 -7.56 -29.38
N GLN A 122 -7.16 -8.38 -28.42
CA GLN A 122 -8.12 -9.48 -28.66
C GLN A 122 -9.56 -8.97 -28.73
N ALA A 123 -9.90 -7.92 -27.99
CA ALA A 123 -11.25 -7.36 -27.93
C ALA A 123 -11.66 -6.52 -29.15
N PHE A 124 -10.71 -6.09 -30.00
CA PHE A 124 -11.00 -5.28 -31.20
C PHE A 124 -10.49 -5.95 -32.48
N THR A 125 -11.37 -6.06 -33.48
CA THR A 125 -11.05 -6.59 -34.81
C THR A 125 -10.23 -5.62 -35.68
N SER A 126 -10.30 -4.31 -35.42
CA SER A 126 -9.54 -3.28 -36.13
C SER A 126 -9.10 -2.19 -35.16
N ILE A 127 -7.78 -2.06 -34.98
CA ILE A 127 -7.18 -1.07 -34.09
C ILE A 127 -6.81 0.16 -34.91
N ASN A 128 -7.42 1.30 -34.60
CA ASN A 128 -7.03 2.56 -35.21
C ASN A 128 -5.63 2.99 -34.74
N LYS A 129 -4.98 3.88 -35.50
CA LYS A 129 -3.61 4.33 -35.19
C LYS A 129 -3.50 4.98 -33.80
N GLN A 130 -4.54 5.71 -33.37
CA GLN A 130 -4.58 6.41 -32.09
C GLN A 130 -4.55 5.44 -30.90
N LEU A 131 -5.40 4.42 -30.91
CA LEU A 131 -5.46 3.39 -29.88
C LEU A 131 -4.15 2.60 -29.81
N ASN A 132 -3.55 2.26 -30.96
CA ASN A 132 -2.26 1.58 -30.97
C ASN A 132 -1.13 2.43 -30.36
N VAL A 133 -1.13 3.74 -30.57
CA VAL A 133 -0.16 4.63 -29.92
C VAL A 133 -0.39 4.63 -28.41
N LEU A 134 -1.64 4.78 -27.98
CA LEU A 134 -1.99 4.92 -26.58
C LEU A 134 -1.60 3.70 -25.73
N ILE A 135 -1.96 2.49 -26.19
CA ILE A 135 -1.63 1.23 -25.49
C ILE A 135 -0.12 0.96 -25.41
N ASN A 136 0.67 1.43 -26.39
CA ASN A 136 2.12 1.20 -26.41
C ASN A 136 2.88 2.25 -25.60
N VAL A 137 2.31 3.44 -25.35
CA VAL A 137 2.95 4.50 -24.56
C VAL A 137 2.97 4.15 -23.07
N ILE A 138 1.91 3.54 -22.54
CA ILE A 138 1.78 3.14 -21.12
C ILE A 138 3.01 2.37 -20.61
N PRO A 139 3.39 1.21 -21.18
CA PRO A 139 4.54 0.45 -20.68
C PRO A 139 5.87 1.21 -20.84
N ILE A 140 5.98 2.13 -21.80
CA ILE A 140 7.18 2.96 -22.00
C ILE A 140 7.31 3.95 -20.85
N VAL A 141 6.23 4.65 -20.50
CA VAL A 141 6.19 5.60 -19.37
C VAL A 141 6.57 4.88 -18.08
N ILE A 142 5.89 3.77 -17.77
CA ILE A 142 6.12 2.97 -16.56
C ILE A 142 7.55 2.42 -16.50
N SER A 143 8.13 2.01 -17.63
CA SER A 143 9.51 1.50 -17.67
C SER A 143 10.53 2.59 -17.36
N VAL A 144 10.30 3.82 -17.84
CA VAL A 144 11.20 4.96 -17.57
C VAL A 144 11.10 5.38 -16.10
N THR A 145 9.89 5.46 -15.56
CA THR A 145 9.65 5.79 -14.14
C THR A 145 10.16 4.71 -13.21
N GLU A 146 10.11 3.42 -13.59
CA GLU A 146 10.69 2.32 -12.83
C GLU A 146 12.19 2.50 -12.61
N ILE A 147 12.95 2.89 -13.65
CA ILE A 147 14.39 3.16 -13.53
C ILE A 147 14.65 4.32 -12.56
N ILE A 148 13.81 5.35 -12.61
CA ILE A 148 13.88 6.50 -11.68
C ILE A 148 13.57 6.03 -10.26
N PHE A 149 12.54 5.20 -10.06
CA PHE A 149 12.18 4.65 -8.76
C PHE A 149 13.28 3.82 -8.15
N LEU A 150 13.89 2.90 -8.90
CA LEU A 150 15.02 2.10 -8.42
C LEU A 150 16.20 2.99 -7.98
N SER A 151 16.49 4.02 -8.77
CA SER A 151 17.56 4.99 -8.48
C SER A 151 17.30 5.82 -7.21
N LEU A 152 16.07 6.32 -7.05
CA LEU A 152 15.66 7.11 -5.87
C LEU A 152 15.50 6.22 -4.62
N SER A 153 14.97 5.02 -4.78
CA SER A 153 14.79 4.02 -3.73
C SER A 153 16.13 3.66 -3.08
N TRP A 154 17.20 3.50 -3.87
CA TRP A 154 18.54 3.26 -3.32
C TRP A 154 19.03 4.42 -2.42
N LYS A 155 18.79 5.67 -2.83
CA LYS A 155 19.17 6.85 -2.04
C LYS A 155 18.33 6.96 -0.77
N LEU A 156 17.02 6.73 -0.87
CA LEU A 156 16.09 6.73 0.27
C LEU A 156 16.40 5.60 1.25
N TYR A 157 16.78 4.42 0.76
CA TYR A 157 17.19 3.29 1.60
C TYR A 157 18.34 3.67 2.53
N ARG A 158 19.36 4.35 1.98
CA ARG A 158 20.50 4.80 2.76
C ARG A 158 20.11 5.90 3.75
N GLU A 159 19.29 6.86 3.32
CA GLU A 159 18.87 7.98 4.16
C GLU A 159 17.98 7.51 5.33
N PHE A 160 16.92 6.76 5.04
CA PHE A 160 15.99 6.23 6.05
C PHE A 160 16.69 5.19 6.94
N GLY A 161 17.56 4.35 6.39
CA GLY A 161 18.35 3.39 7.16
C GLY A 161 19.22 4.08 8.23
N TRP A 162 19.80 5.24 7.90
CA TRP A 162 20.55 6.06 8.86
C TRP A 162 19.66 6.71 9.92
N GLN A 163 18.47 7.18 9.52
CA GLN A 163 17.51 7.78 10.46
C GLN A 163 16.95 6.73 11.45
N VAL A 164 16.60 5.54 10.97
CA VAL A 164 16.16 4.40 11.80
C VAL A 164 17.28 3.97 12.75
N TYR A 165 18.53 3.93 12.29
CA TYR A 165 19.69 3.62 13.14
C TYR A 165 19.86 4.62 14.29
N LYS A 166 19.76 5.93 14.01
CA LYS A 166 19.84 6.97 15.05
C LYS A 166 18.71 6.89 16.08
N GLN A 167 17.54 6.42 15.68
CA GLN A 167 16.37 6.33 16.55
C GLN A 167 16.38 5.08 17.44
N ILE A 168 16.70 3.92 16.88
CA ILE A 168 16.66 2.64 17.59
C ILE A 168 17.98 2.37 18.34
N GLY A 169 19.07 2.98 17.91
CA GLY A 169 20.41 2.73 18.43
C GLY A 169 21.07 1.50 17.80
N ALA A 170 22.16 1.06 18.41
CA ALA A 170 23.02 0.00 17.87
C ALA A 170 22.58 -1.43 18.22
N ASP A 171 21.49 -1.61 18.98
CA ASP A 171 21.01 -2.95 19.32
C ASP A 171 20.46 -3.67 18.07
N ARG A 172 21.20 -4.70 17.64
CA ARG A 172 20.88 -5.52 16.49
C ARG A 172 19.57 -6.30 16.67
N ARG A 173 19.23 -6.69 17.91
CA ARG A 173 18.01 -7.49 18.19
C ARG A 173 16.76 -6.64 17.97
N VAL A 174 16.70 -5.46 18.57
CA VAL A 174 15.56 -4.53 18.40
C VAL A 174 15.41 -4.10 16.95
N LYS A 175 16.53 -3.81 16.26
CA LYS A 175 16.51 -3.47 14.83
C LYS A 175 15.92 -4.61 13.97
N LYS A 176 16.27 -5.86 14.25
CA LYS A 176 15.73 -7.03 13.54
C LYS A 176 14.23 -7.20 13.79
N MET A 177 13.77 -7.05 15.03
CA MET A 177 12.34 -7.14 15.36
C MET A 177 11.53 -6.01 14.71
N PHE A 178 12.08 -4.78 14.68
CA PHE A 178 11.46 -3.65 14.00
C PHE A 178 11.37 -3.85 12.47
N LEU A 179 12.41 -4.44 11.87
CA LEU A 179 12.37 -4.84 10.46
C LEU A 179 11.24 -5.83 10.18
N HIS A 180 11.10 -6.90 10.98
CA HIS A 180 10.00 -7.85 10.83
C HIS A 180 8.62 -7.18 10.95
N TYR A 181 8.47 -6.25 11.90
CA TYR A 181 7.26 -5.43 12.03
C TYR A 181 7.00 -4.60 10.76
N GLN A 182 8.00 -3.89 10.24
CA GLN A 182 7.84 -3.08 9.02
C GLN A 182 7.51 -3.93 7.79
N VAL A 183 8.14 -5.10 7.64
CA VAL A 183 7.81 -6.08 6.59
C VAL A 183 6.36 -6.53 6.72
N PHE A 184 5.92 -6.92 7.92
CA PHE A 184 4.56 -7.37 8.16
C PHE A 184 3.52 -6.31 7.78
N ILE A 185 3.69 -5.09 8.26
CA ILE A 185 2.79 -3.97 7.98
C ILE A 185 2.78 -3.61 6.49
N CYS A 186 3.93 -3.71 5.81
CA CYS A 186 4.05 -3.50 4.38
C CYS A 186 3.23 -4.53 3.61
N ILE A 187 3.42 -5.82 3.89
CA ILE A 187 2.71 -6.90 3.19
C ILE A 187 1.20 -6.80 3.45
N LEU A 188 0.75 -6.50 4.68
CA LEU A 188 -0.69 -6.34 4.98
C LEU A 188 -1.38 -5.28 4.09
N LYS A 189 -0.68 -4.19 3.75
CA LYS A 189 -1.24 -3.15 2.88
C LYS A 189 -1.39 -3.66 1.44
N PHE A 190 -0.38 -4.35 0.93
CA PHE A 190 -0.45 -4.95 -0.40
C PHE A 190 -1.48 -6.09 -0.46
N ASP A 191 -1.56 -6.94 0.56
CA ASP A 191 -2.60 -7.98 0.70
C ASP A 191 -4.00 -7.40 0.55
N TYR A 192 -4.28 -6.28 1.24
CA TYR A 192 -5.56 -5.59 1.13
C TYR A 192 -5.86 -5.18 -0.32
N PHE A 193 -4.89 -4.53 -0.98
CA PHE A 193 -5.05 -4.09 -2.36
C PHE A 193 -5.31 -5.26 -3.33
N PHE A 194 -4.46 -6.30 -3.30
CA PHE A 194 -4.60 -7.45 -4.19
C PHE A 194 -5.89 -8.21 -3.94
N PHE A 195 -6.32 -8.35 -2.68
CA PHE A 195 -7.59 -8.97 -2.35
C PHE A 195 -8.79 -8.18 -2.89
N VAL A 196 -8.78 -6.85 -2.75
CA VAL A 196 -9.85 -5.97 -3.26
C VAL A 196 -9.88 -6.01 -4.79
N CYS A 197 -8.75 -5.88 -5.47
CA CYS A 197 -8.69 -5.95 -6.92
C CYS A 197 -9.16 -7.30 -7.46
N PHE A 198 -8.71 -8.41 -6.86
CA PHE A 198 -9.19 -9.74 -7.21
C PHE A 198 -10.72 -9.86 -7.00
N SER A 199 -11.23 -9.38 -5.86
CA SER A 199 -12.66 -9.44 -5.56
C SER A 199 -13.50 -8.63 -6.56
N LEU A 200 -13.05 -7.41 -6.90
CA LEU A 200 -13.71 -6.56 -7.89
C LEU A 200 -13.69 -7.21 -9.28
N GLN A 201 -12.55 -7.71 -9.74
CA GLN A 201 -12.44 -8.43 -11.02
C GLN A 201 -13.36 -9.64 -11.05
N PHE A 202 -13.32 -10.47 -10.00
CA PHE A 202 -14.10 -11.70 -9.95
C PHE A 202 -15.62 -11.40 -9.95
N VAL A 203 -16.07 -10.42 -9.16
CA VAL A 203 -17.48 -10.01 -9.08
C VAL A 203 -17.96 -9.37 -10.38
N LEU A 204 -17.16 -8.50 -10.99
CA LEU A 204 -17.61 -7.73 -12.15
C LEU A 204 -17.48 -8.49 -13.47
N LEU A 205 -16.51 -9.41 -13.59
CA LEU A 205 -16.16 -10.04 -14.87
C LEU A 205 -16.60 -11.49 -15.00
N VAL A 206 -16.83 -12.20 -13.89
CA VAL A 206 -17.08 -13.66 -13.92
C VAL A 206 -18.45 -14.03 -13.37
N LEU A 207 -18.88 -13.35 -12.31
CA LEU A 207 -20.08 -13.73 -11.56
C LEU A 207 -21.35 -13.10 -12.12
N ASN A 208 -22.37 -13.93 -12.35
CA ASN A 208 -23.68 -13.46 -12.75
C ASN A 208 -24.44 -12.86 -11.57
N GLN A 209 -25.44 -12.02 -11.86
CA GLN A 209 -26.25 -11.29 -10.86
C GLN A 209 -27.00 -12.23 -9.89
N GLY A 210 -27.35 -13.45 -10.32
CA GLY A 210 -28.09 -14.44 -9.53
C GLY A 210 -27.22 -15.37 -8.68
N ASP A 211 -25.89 -15.32 -8.82
CA ASP A 211 -25.01 -16.27 -8.14
C ASP A 211 -24.81 -15.86 -6.67
N ILE A 212 -25.06 -16.78 -5.75
CA ILE A 212 -24.81 -16.59 -4.31
C ILE A 212 -23.33 -16.23 -4.05
N GLU A 213 -22.42 -16.77 -4.87
CA GLU A 213 -20.99 -16.46 -4.83
C GLU A 213 -20.67 -14.97 -5.01
N ARG A 214 -21.51 -14.21 -5.73
CA ARG A 214 -21.31 -12.78 -5.95
C ARG A 214 -21.46 -12.00 -4.65
N TRP A 215 -22.54 -12.25 -3.93
CA TRP A 215 -22.81 -11.65 -2.64
C TRP A 215 -21.81 -12.10 -1.58
N LEU A 216 -21.41 -13.38 -1.62
CA LEU A 216 -20.37 -13.89 -0.73
C LEU A 216 -19.02 -13.19 -0.95
N THR A 217 -18.59 -13.04 -2.20
CA THR A 217 -17.33 -12.35 -2.54
C THR A 217 -17.39 -10.87 -2.17
N LEU A 218 -18.52 -10.21 -2.41
CA LEU A 218 -18.73 -8.81 -2.03
C LEU A 218 -18.70 -8.62 -0.51
N ALA A 219 -19.27 -9.54 0.26
CA ALA A 219 -19.20 -9.54 1.73
C ALA A 219 -17.82 -9.93 2.27
N ALA A 220 -17.04 -10.71 1.52
CA ALA A 220 -15.69 -11.10 1.90
C ALA A 220 -14.72 -9.91 1.89
N ALA A 221 -14.90 -8.91 1.00
CA ALA A 221 -14.06 -7.70 0.96
C ALA A 221 -14.01 -6.92 2.28
N PRO A 222 -15.14 -6.47 2.87
CA PRO A 222 -15.11 -5.78 4.16
C PRO A 222 -14.71 -6.70 5.31
N LEU A 223 -15.03 -8.00 5.25
CA LEU A 223 -14.60 -8.97 6.26
C LEU A 223 -13.08 -9.12 6.29
N THR A 224 -12.44 -9.26 5.13
CA THR A 224 -10.98 -9.33 5.01
C THR A 224 -10.33 -8.05 5.52
N LEU A 225 -10.90 -6.87 5.22
CA LEU A 225 -10.42 -5.61 5.80
C LEU A 225 -10.45 -5.62 7.34
N ALA A 226 -11.56 -6.07 7.93
CA ALA A 226 -11.68 -6.17 9.39
C ALA A 226 -10.60 -7.12 9.97
N VAL A 227 -10.34 -8.24 9.31
CA VAL A 227 -9.30 -9.19 9.73
C VAL A 227 -7.90 -8.58 9.62
N LEU A 228 -7.57 -7.87 8.53
CA LEU A 228 -6.27 -7.21 8.36
C LEU A 228 -6.07 -6.08 9.39
N VAL A 229 -7.12 -5.31 9.70
CA VAL A 229 -7.10 -4.30 10.77
C VAL A 229 -6.88 -4.96 12.13
N SER A 230 -7.50 -6.12 12.38
CA SER A 230 -7.27 -6.88 13.60
C SER A 230 -5.81 -7.36 13.70
N ALA A 231 -5.18 -7.76 12.59
CA ALA A 231 -3.78 -8.17 12.54
C ALA A 231 -2.83 -6.99 12.83
N TYR A 232 -3.12 -5.82 12.26
CA TYR A 232 -2.42 -4.57 12.57
C TYR A 232 -2.51 -4.24 14.07
N TYR A 233 -3.70 -4.37 14.66
CA TYR A 233 -3.89 -4.14 16.09
C TYR A 233 -3.14 -5.18 16.93
N ALA A 234 -3.17 -6.46 16.54
CA ALA A 234 -2.52 -7.56 17.23
C ALA A 234 -1.00 -7.37 17.31
N VAL A 235 -0.36 -7.06 16.17
CA VAL A 235 1.10 -6.90 16.11
C VAL A 235 1.57 -5.64 16.87
N ARG A 236 0.78 -4.57 16.86
CA ARG A 236 1.15 -3.31 17.54
C ARG A 236 1.02 -3.41 19.05
N ASN A 237 0.00 -4.13 19.53
CA ASN A 237 -0.26 -4.27 20.96
C ASN A 237 0.32 -5.55 21.57
N GLU A 238 0.92 -6.42 20.76
CA GLU A 238 1.46 -7.73 21.13
C GLU A 238 0.36 -8.69 21.67
N VAL A 239 -0.84 -8.65 21.08
CA VAL A 239 -1.98 -9.50 21.49
C VAL A 239 -1.86 -10.88 20.84
N ARG A 240 -1.36 -11.86 21.59
CA ARG A 240 -1.09 -13.23 21.11
C ARG A 240 -2.31 -13.93 20.53
N TRP A 241 -3.45 -13.91 21.23
CA TRP A 241 -4.66 -14.60 20.79
C TRP A 241 -5.16 -14.10 19.43
N LEU A 242 -5.16 -12.77 19.24
CA LEU A 242 -5.59 -12.16 17.99
C LEU A 242 -4.61 -12.46 16.84
N MET A 243 -3.31 -12.48 17.13
CA MET A 243 -2.28 -12.87 16.14
C MET A 243 -2.41 -14.35 15.76
N THR A 244 -2.66 -15.25 16.72
CA THR A 244 -2.89 -16.68 16.41
C THR A 244 -4.17 -16.91 15.61
N ALA A 245 -5.23 -16.16 15.90
CA ALA A 245 -6.47 -16.21 15.11
C ALA A 245 -6.22 -15.72 13.67
N PHE A 246 -5.44 -14.65 13.49
CA PHE A 246 -5.04 -14.16 12.17
C PHE A 246 -4.23 -15.19 11.38
N ILE A 247 -3.27 -15.87 12.02
CA ILE A 247 -2.50 -16.96 11.40
C ILE A 247 -3.44 -18.08 10.91
N GLY A 248 -4.44 -18.45 11.72
CA GLY A 248 -5.49 -19.39 11.31
C GLY A 248 -6.29 -18.89 10.09
N TRP A 249 -6.62 -17.59 10.05
CA TRP A 249 -7.28 -16.97 8.91
C TRP A 249 -6.44 -17.00 7.63
N CYS A 250 -5.11 -16.83 7.74
CA CYS A 250 -4.22 -16.97 6.58
C CYS A 250 -4.28 -18.37 5.95
N VAL A 251 -4.46 -19.42 6.76
CA VAL A 251 -4.61 -20.80 6.24
C VAL A 251 -5.93 -20.94 5.47
N VAL A 252 -7.03 -20.40 6.01
CA VAL A 252 -8.34 -20.39 5.34
C VAL A 252 -8.28 -19.60 4.04
N GLY A 253 -7.67 -18.41 4.05
CA GLY A 253 -7.44 -17.59 2.86
C GLY A 253 -6.58 -18.31 1.82
N GLY A 254 -5.55 -19.04 2.25
CA GLY A 254 -4.66 -19.80 1.37
C GLY A 254 -5.39 -20.93 0.64
N ALA A 255 -6.24 -21.66 1.37
CA ALA A 255 -7.12 -22.67 0.79
C ALA A 255 -8.12 -22.03 -0.21
N TYR A 256 -8.72 -20.89 0.14
CA TYR A 256 -9.64 -20.16 -0.74
C TYR A 256 -8.97 -19.71 -2.05
N PHE A 257 -7.81 -19.05 -1.98
CA PHE A 257 -7.09 -18.61 -3.18
C PHE A 257 -6.60 -19.77 -4.03
N THR A 258 -6.18 -20.88 -3.41
CA THR A 258 -5.79 -22.09 -4.14
C THR A 258 -6.99 -22.70 -4.87
N PHE A 259 -8.15 -22.80 -4.21
CA PHE A 259 -9.39 -23.25 -4.86
C PHE A 259 -9.84 -22.34 -6.00
N LYS A 260 -9.80 -21.01 -5.79
CA LYS A 260 -10.15 -20.05 -6.84
C LYS A 260 -9.19 -20.11 -8.03
N LEU A 261 -7.89 -20.24 -7.78
CA LEU A 261 -6.90 -20.45 -8.82
C LEU A 261 -7.20 -21.72 -9.62
N TYR A 262 -7.46 -22.85 -8.94
CA TYR A 262 -7.86 -24.09 -9.62
C TYR A 262 -9.09 -23.91 -10.52
N ARG A 263 -10.14 -23.23 -10.02
CA ARG A 263 -11.36 -22.96 -10.79
C ARG A 263 -11.11 -22.07 -12.02
N ILE A 264 -10.25 -21.07 -11.90
CA ILE A 264 -9.84 -20.22 -13.02
C ILE A 264 -9.16 -21.05 -14.12
N TYR A 265 -8.28 -21.99 -13.74
CA TYR A 265 -7.63 -22.91 -14.68
C TYR A 265 -8.62 -23.91 -15.31
N GLN A 266 -9.52 -24.50 -14.52
CA GLN A 266 -10.54 -25.42 -15.03
C GLN A 266 -11.47 -24.72 -16.04
N GLY A 267 -11.85 -23.47 -15.76
CA GLY A 267 -12.73 -22.67 -16.60
C GLY A 267 -12.05 -21.89 -17.72
N LYS A 268 -10.75 -22.11 -17.96
CA LYS A 268 -9.94 -21.34 -18.92
C LYS A 268 -10.53 -21.28 -20.33
N ALA A 269 -11.13 -22.37 -20.80
CA ALA A 269 -11.72 -22.47 -22.13
C ALA A 269 -13.19 -21.98 -22.22
N GLY A 270 -13.80 -21.62 -21.08
CA GLY A 270 -15.19 -21.19 -20.99
C GLY A 270 -15.30 -19.74 -20.51
N ALA A 271 -16.05 -19.53 -19.42
CA ALA A 271 -16.37 -18.21 -18.87
C ALA A 271 -15.15 -17.33 -18.51
N TYR A 272 -13.95 -17.91 -18.38
CA TYR A 272 -12.74 -17.18 -18.02
C TYR A 272 -11.86 -16.81 -19.22
N HIS A 273 -12.17 -17.21 -20.45
CA HIS A 273 -11.25 -17.11 -21.60
C HIS A 273 -10.62 -15.70 -21.77
N LEU A 274 -11.45 -14.65 -21.69
CA LEU A 274 -11.02 -13.26 -21.88
C LEU A 274 -10.27 -12.68 -20.66
N VAL A 275 -10.54 -13.21 -19.47
CA VAL A 275 -10.13 -12.65 -18.17
C VAL A 275 -9.09 -13.50 -17.44
N PHE A 276 -8.78 -14.67 -18.01
CA PHE A 276 -7.96 -15.72 -17.41
C PHE A 276 -6.56 -15.21 -17.08
N LYS A 277 -5.93 -14.43 -17.99
CA LYS A 277 -4.57 -13.95 -17.81
C LYS A 277 -4.48 -13.02 -16.60
N SER A 278 -5.30 -11.97 -16.57
CA SER A 278 -5.35 -11.01 -15.48
C SER A 278 -5.73 -11.68 -14.14
N LEU A 279 -6.82 -12.46 -14.10
CA LEU A 279 -7.28 -13.13 -12.87
C LEU A 279 -6.26 -14.12 -12.30
N THR A 280 -5.57 -14.88 -13.17
CA THR A 280 -4.53 -15.82 -12.74
C THR A 280 -3.37 -15.08 -12.09
N VAL A 281 -2.92 -13.98 -12.68
CA VAL A 281 -1.82 -13.18 -12.16
C VAL A 281 -2.19 -12.58 -10.80
N PHE A 282 -3.36 -11.94 -10.67
CA PHE A 282 -3.83 -11.40 -9.39
C PHE A 282 -3.99 -12.48 -8.32
N SER A 283 -4.57 -13.64 -8.66
CA SER A 283 -4.73 -14.73 -7.71
C SER A 283 -3.40 -15.36 -7.30
N ALA A 284 -2.44 -15.49 -8.22
CA ALA A 284 -1.11 -16.02 -7.93
C ALA A 284 -0.31 -15.07 -7.02
N PHE A 285 -0.31 -13.77 -7.31
CA PHE A 285 0.33 -12.77 -6.44
C PHE A 285 -0.33 -12.71 -5.07
N SER A 286 -1.66 -12.74 -5.00
CA SER A 286 -2.39 -12.81 -3.73
C SER A 286 -1.98 -14.03 -2.90
N LEU A 287 -1.82 -15.20 -3.54
CA LEU A 287 -1.39 -16.42 -2.86
C LEU A 287 0.06 -16.32 -2.36
N VAL A 288 0.96 -15.77 -3.17
CA VAL A 288 2.38 -15.57 -2.79
C VAL A 288 2.49 -14.59 -1.62
N LEU A 289 1.80 -13.45 -1.69
CA LEU A 289 1.79 -12.46 -0.62
C LEU A 289 1.17 -13.04 0.65
N LEU A 290 0.08 -13.81 0.55
CA LEU A 290 -0.54 -14.46 1.70
C LEU A 290 0.38 -15.49 2.38
N CYS A 291 1.12 -16.27 1.60
CA CYS A 291 2.15 -17.18 2.12
C CYS A 291 3.27 -16.41 2.84
N ALA A 292 3.71 -15.28 2.28
CA ALA A 292 4.69 -14.41 2.92
C ALA A 292 4.12 -13.80 4.22
N THR A 293 2.86 -13.35 4.22
CA THR A 293 2.13 -12.84 5.39
C THR A 293 2.07 -13.89 6.49
N PHE A 294 1.71 -15.12 6.16
CA PHE A 294 1.69 -16.24 7.11
C PHE A 294 3.06 -16.47 7.75
N ALA A 295 4.13 -16.54 6.94
CA ALA A 295 5.49 -16.76 7.43
C ALA A 295 5.95 -15.60 8.34
N VAL A 296 5.73 -14.36 7.91
CA VAL A 296 6.12 -13.17 8.70
C VAL A 296 5.26 -13.03 9.96
N ALA A 297 3.98 -13.40 9.94
CA ALA A 297 3.11 -13.40 11.11
C ALA A 297 3.64 -14.35 12.21
N ILE A 298 4.11 -15.55 11.85
CA ILE A 298 4.75 -16.49 12.78
C ILE A 298 6.02 -15.89 13.37
N ILE A 299 6.86 -15.25 12.53
CA ILE A 299 8.09 -14.59 13.00
C ILE A 299 7.74 -13.44 13.97
N CYS A 300 6.73 -12.64 13.66
CA CYS A 300 6.25 -11.56 14.52
C CYS A 300 5.75 -12.10 15.86
N LEU A 301 4.93 -13.16 15.87
CA LEU A 301 4.44 -13.80 17.09
C LEU A 301 5.60 -14.30 17.98
N GLY A 302 6.64 -14.88 17.39
CA GLY A 302 7.84 -15.32 18.11
C GLY A 302 8.68 -14.18 18.70
N ASN A 303 8.46 -12.94 18.25
CA ASN A 303 9.15 -11.75 18.73
C ASN A 303 8.38 -10.97 19.81
N PHE A 304 7.16 -11.39 20.17
CA PHE A 304 6.36 -10.69 21.19
C PHE A 304 7.03 -10.72 22.58
N ASP A 305 6.75 -9.70 23.39
CA ASP A 305 7.25 -9.51 24.76
C ASP A 305 8.78 -9.34 24.88
N ARG A 306 9.49 -9.12 23.77
CA ARG A 306 10.95 -8.89 23.74
C ARG A 306 11.35 -7.42 23.76
N GLY A 307 10.42 -6.52 24.12
CA GLY A 307 10.69 -5.10 24.32
C GLY A 307 10.45 -4.18 23.11
N LEU A 308 10.04 -4.71 21.95
CA LEU A 308 9.77 -3.89 20.75
C LEU A 308 8.67 -2.85 21.02
N LYS A 309 7.57 -3.24 21.67
CA LYS A 309 6.48 -2.32 22.06
C LYS A 309 6.95 -1.15 22.92
N GLN A 310 7.89 -1.35 23.85
CA GLN A 310 8.41 -0.28 24.70
C GLN A 310 9.19 0.77 23.88
N HIS A 311 10.05 0.33 22.96
CA HIS A 311 10.77 1.23 22.06
C HIS A 311 9.84 1.97 21.08
N MET A 312 8.75 1.33 20.61
CA MET A 312 7.76 1.98 19.75
C MET A 312 6.85 2.96 20.51
N THR A 313 6.57 2.72 21.80
CA THR A 313 5.68 3.58 22.62
C THR A 313 6.42 4.79 23.17
N SER A 314 7.72 4.66 23.47
CA SER A 314 8.62 5.79 23.79
C SER A 314 8.79 6.80 22.64
N ARG A 315 8.19 6.54 21.47
CA ARG A 315 8.07 7.47 20.33
C ARG A 315 7.17 8.68 20.65
N LYS A 316 6.31 8.63 21.68
CA LYS A 316 5.62 9.85 22.13
C LYS A 316 6.64 10.76 22.80
N PRO A 317 6.79 12.03 22.36
CA PRO A 317 7.66 12.95 23.04
C PRO A 317 7.23 13.01 24.51
N VAL A 318 8.20 12.89 25.41
CA VAL A 318 8.05 13.24 26.83
C VAL A 318 7.86 14.76 26.88
N ALA A 319 6.70 15.23 26.45
CA ALA A 319 6.33 16.64 26.46
C ALA A 319 5.53 17.01 27.72
N ASP A 320 5.23 16.05 28.60
CA ASP A 320 4.31 16.29 29.72
C ASP A 320 4.85 15.85 31.10
N LYS A 321 6.05 15.25 31.18
CA LYS A 321 6.66 14.96 32.49
C LYS A 321 7.64 16.03 32.95
N THR A 322 8.28 16.76 32.04
CA THR A 322 9.29 17.77 32.39
C THR A 322 8.67 19.12 32.77
N GLU A 323 7.47 19.45 32.28
CA GLU A 323 6.78 20.71 32.65
C GLU A 323 6.07 20.61 34.00
N LEU A 324 5.58 19.43 34.38
CA LEU A 324 5.02 19.19 35.73
C LEU A 324 6.11 19.20 36.81
N ASP A 325 7.24 18.52 36.61
CA ASP A 325 8.37 18.54 37.57
C ASP A 325 9.03 19.91 37.69
N GLY A 326 9.11 20.67 36.59
CA GLY A 326 9.62 22.05 36.58
C GLY A 326 8.72 23.03 37.34
N ARG A 327 7.39 22.84 37.28
CA ARG A 327 6.42 23.66 38.03
C ARG A 327 6.45 23.39 39.53
N PHE A 328 6.64 22.14 39.95
CA PHE A 328 6.77 21.81 41.39
C PHE A 328 8.06 22.38 42.00
N ASN A 329 9.18 22.37 41.27
CA ASN A 329 10.44 22.95 41.76
C ASN A 329 10.43 24.49 41.82
N HIS A 330 9.65 25.17 40.98
CA HIS A 330 9.52 26.63 41.03
C HIS A 330 8.55 27.13 42.12
N LEU A 331 7.62 26.28 42.58
CA LEU A 331 6.72 26.60 43.69
C LEU A 331 7.35 26.35 45.08
N GLY A 332 8.45 25.60 45.15
CA GLY A 332 9.17 25.31 46.40
C GLY A 332 10.32 26.27 46.75
N SER A 333 10.74 27.16 45.84
CA SER A 333 11.94 27.99 46.03
C SER A 333 11.69 29.46 46.39
N SER A 334 10.43 29.87 46.62
CA SER A 334 10.08 31.27 46.91
C SER A 334 9.79 31.60 48.39
N ILE A 335 9.97 30.66 49.33
CA ILE A 335 9.87 30.96 50.76
C ILE A 335 11.27 31.16 51.33
N SER A 336 11.87 32.33 51.05
CA SER A 336 12.95 32.88 51.88
C SER A 336 12.30 33.60 53.07
N ILE A 337 12.18 32.89 54.20
CA ILE A 337 11.88 33.52 55.49
C ILE A 337 13.17 34.22 55.93
N GLY A 338 13.25 35.52 55.68
CA GLY A 338 14.25 36.39 56.30
C GLY A 338 14.05 36.37 57.80
N ARG A 339 15.03 35.84 58.55
CA ARG A 339 15.10 36.00 60.00
C ARG A 339 16.14 37.05 60.34
N MET A 340 15.61 38.14 60.88
CA MET A 340 16.22 39.36 61.37
C MET A 340 17.28 39.07 62.43
N SER A 341 18.46 39.69 62.31
CA SER A 341 19.43 39.84 63.39
C SER A 341 18.94 40.92 64.36
N ILE A 342 18.82 40.58 65.63
CA ILE A 342 18.86 41.53 66.75
C ILE A 342 19.70 40.87 67.85
N ASP A 343 20.51 41.73 68.47
CA ASP A 343 21.58 41.51 69.45
C ASP A 343 21.26 40.55 70.62
#